data_AF-A0A9D7WHC3-F1
#
_entry.id   AF-A0A9D7WHC3-F1
#
_cell.length_a   1.000
_cell.length_b   1.000
_cell.length_c   1.000
_cell.angle_alpha   90.00
_cell.angle_beta   90.00
_cell.angle_gamma   90.00
#
_symmetry.space_group_name_H-M   'P 1'
#
loop_
_entity.id
_entity.type
_entity.pdbx_description
1 polymer ?
#
loop_
_entity_poly.entity_id
_entity_poly.type
_entity_poly.pdbx_seq_one_letter_code
_entity_poly.pdbx_strand_id
1 'polypeptide(L)'
;MIKFRNRSLALAISTIFFLILLFLFYETFNMAPSYLPGYPGDSFFPRLILIFLIFWNVLLIFQNLKKPFIIGSSEKDREDIVEIYYKEILKLFIVSLIYIYFIELIGFEILTSLFLFILLIERMDYTFQKSLIFSSLISISTMFIFWIIFIIFLKIPFPLKFLPSIIY
;
A
#
# COMPACT_ATOMS: atom_id res chain seq x y z
N MET A 1 18.07 -0.51 17.32
CA MET A 1 18.19 0.72 16.50
C MET A 1 19.50 0.62 15.75
N ILE A 2 19.46 0.55 14.42
CA ILE A 2 20.68 0.62 13.60
C ILE A 2 20.53 1.89 12.76
N LYS A 3 21.36 2.89 13.06
CA LYS A 3 21.35 4.18 12.35
C LYS A 3 22.24 4.03 11.11
N PHE A 4 21.64 3.93 9.94
CA PHE A 4 22.39 4.00 8.69
C PHE A 4 22.36 5.43 8.16
N ARG A 5 23.50 6.11 8.35
CA ARG A 5 23.80 7.41 7.77
C ARG A 5 24.18 7.22 6.32
N ASN A 6 23.24 7.38 5.38
CA ASN A 6 23.59 7.91 4.05
C ASN A 6 22.36 8.07 3.14
N ARG A 7 22.17 9.28 2.62
CA ARG A 7 21.32 9.57 1.46
C ARG A 7 21.63 8.65 0.27
N SER A 8 22.90 8.24 0.11
CA SER A 8 23.31 7.26 -0.89
C SER A 8 22.76 5.86 -0.64
N LEU A 9 22.57 5.43 0.60
CA LEU A 9 21.92 4.15 0.92
C LEU A 9 20.42 4.21 0.61
N ALA A 10 19.73 5.30 0.97
CA ALA A 10 18.31 5.47 0.64
C ALA A 10 18.09 5.49 -0.89
N LEU A 11 18.95 6.19 -1.62
CA LEU A 11 18.96 6.19 -3.09
C LEU A 11 19.28 4.81 -3.66
N ALA A 12 20.28 4.10 -3.12
CA ALA A 12 20.63 2.75 -3.56
C ALA A 12 19.48 1.77 -3.35
N ILE A 13 18.86 1.75 -2.17
CA ILE A 13 17.70 0.91 -1.86
C ILE A 13 16.53 1.24 -2.79
N SER A 14 16.22 2.53 -2.96
CA SER A 14 15.13 2.96 -3.85
C SER A 14 15.39 2.55 -5.30
N THR A 15 16.63 2.66 -5.77
CA THR A 15 17.03 2.27 -7.14
C THR A 15 16.98 0.75 -7.33
N ILE A 16 17.46 -0.03 -6.36
CA ILE A 16 17.35 -1.50 -6.40
C ILE A 16 15.88 -1.92 -6.43
N PHE A 17 15.04 -1.30 -5.58
CA PHE A 17 13.62 -1.57 -5.55
C PHE A 17 12.94 -1.20 -6.87
N PHE A 18 13.32 -0.08 -7.49
CA PHE A 18 12.86 0.31 -8.82
C PHE A 18 13.16 -0.76 -9.88
N LEU A 19 14.40 -1.28 -9.90
CA LEU A 19 14.81 -2.33 -10.84
C LEU A 19 14.01 -3.62 -10.62
N ILE A 20 13.77 -4.00 -9.37
CA ILE A 20 12.92 -5.15 -9.03
C ILE A 20 11.50 -4.94 -9.56
N LEU A 21 10.91 -3.75 -9.36
CA LEU A 21 9.57 -3.45 -9.87
C LEU A 21 9.50 -3.51 -11.40
N LEU A 22 10.52 -3.01 -12.11
CA LEU A 22 10.60 -3.12 -13.57
C LEU A 22 10.70 -4.57 -14.04
N PHE A 23 11.51 -5.38 -13.36
CA PHE A 23 11.61 -6.80 -13.64
C PHE A 23 10.28 -7.52 -13.43
N LEU A 24 9.60 -7.27 -12.31
CA LEU A 24 8.27 -7.84 -12.05
C LEU A 24 7.24 -7.37 -13.09
N PHE A 25 7.32 -6.12 -13.53
CA PHE A 25 6.44 -5.59 -14.57
C PHE A 25 6.67 -6.29 -15.91
N TYR A 26 7.93 -6.54 -16.26
CA TYR A 26 8.29 -7.34 -17.43
C TYR A 26 7.71 -8.76 -17.35
N GLU A 27 7.78 -9.43 -16.20
CA GLU A 27 7.20 -10.77 -16.01
C GLU A 27 5.68 -10.81 -16.21
N THR A 28 4.96 -9.69 -16.01
CA THR A 28 3.52 -9.66 -16.30
C THR A 28 3.18 -9.83 -17.79
N PHE A 29 4.15 -9.66 -18.70
CA PHE A 29 3.95 -9.95 -20.12
C PHE A 29 4.05 -11.44 -20.46
N ASN A 30 4.67 -12.23 -19.58
CA ASN A 30 4.78 -13.68 -19.69
C ASN A 30 3.56 -14.42 -19.11
N MET A 31 2.64 -13.69 -18.45
CA MET A 31 1.42 -14.27 -17.88
C MET A 31 0.41 -14.66 -18.97
N ALA A 32 -0.44 -15.64 -18.65
CA ALA A 32 -1.44 -16.16 -19.58
C ALA A 32 -2.36 -15.05 -20.12
N PRO A 33 -2.68 -15.07 -21.43
CA PRO A 33 -3.64 -14.15 -22.01
C PRO A 33 -5.04 -14.43 -21.46
N SER A 34 -5.92 -13.44 -21.55
CA SER A 34 -7.30 -13.59 -21.11
C SER A 34 -8.01 -14.70 -21.89
N TYR A 35 -8.66 -15.61 -21.16
CA TYR A 35 -9.43 -16.71 -21.73
C TYR A 35 -10.75 -16.24 -22.38
N LEU A 36 -11.23 -15.04 -22.04
CA LEU A 36 -12.52 -14.50 -22.48
C LEU A 36 -12.36 -13.13 -23.16
N PRO A 37 -12.96 -12.91 -24.33
CA PRO A 37 -12.93 -11.59 -24.97
C PRO A 37 -13.63 -10.55 -24.07
N GLY A 38 -12.90 -9.47 -23.74
CA GLY A 38 -13.39 -8.40 -22.85
C GLY A 38 -13.11 -8.63 -21.36
N TYR A 39 -12.62 -9.81 -20.94
CA TYR A 39 -12.19 -10.01 -19.56
C TYR A 39 -10.76 -9.49 -19.38
N PRO A 40 -10.49 -8.63 -18.38
CA PRO A 40 -9.13 -8.23 -18.03
C PRO A 40 -8.39 -9.47 -17.53
N GLY A 41 -7.53 -10.05 -18.36
CA GLY A 41 -6.81 -11.28 -18.03
C GLY A 41 -5.91 -11.13 -16.79
N ASP A 42 -5.32 -12.23 -16.35
CA ASP A 42 -4.60 -12.36 -15.06
C ASP A 42 -3.47 -11.34 -14.88
N SER A 43 -2.91 -10.82 -15.98
CA SER A 43 -1.87 -9.78 -15.98
C SER A 43 -2.36 -8.36 -15.68
N PHE A 44 -3.67 -8.08 -15.78
CA PHE A 44 -4.20 -6.73 -15.66
C PHE A 44 -3.97 -6.13 -14.27
N PHE A 45 -4.34 -6.86 -13.22
CA PHE A 45 -4.23 -6.38 -11.84
C PHE A 45 -2.76 -6.23 -11.37
N PRO A 46 -1.87 -7.21 -11.60
CA PRO A 46 -0.45 -7.05 -11.34
C PRO A 46 0.16 -5.84 -12.05
N ARG A 47 -0.18 -5.60 -13.33
CA ARG A 47 0.31 -4.43 -14.08
C ARG A 47 -0.14 -3.12 -13.45
N LEU A 48 -1.41 -3.02 -13.07
CA LEU A 48 -1.96 -1.81 -12.45
C LEU A 48 -1.24 -1.48 -11.15
N ILE A 49 -1.04 -2.47 -10.27
CA ILE A 49 -0.31 -2.29 -9.02
C ILE A 49 1.15 -1.89 -9.30
N LEU A 50 1.82 -2.58 -10.20
CA LEU A 50 3.23 -2.30 -10.50
C LEU A 50 3.42 -0.91 -11.10
N ILE A 51 2.54 -0.45 -12.00
CA ILE A 51 2.56 0.92 -12.52
C ILE A 51 2.41 1.93 -11.38
N PHE A 52 1.48 1.70 -10.46
CA PHE A 52 1.27 2.56 -9.30
C PHE A 52 2.52 2.60 -8.39
N LEU A 53 3.11 1.44 -8.09
CA LEU A 53 4.32 1.34 -7.26
C LEU A 53 5.53 1.98 -7.93
N ILE A 54 5.72 1.76 -9.23
CA ILE A 54 6.78 2.39 -10.04
C ILE A 54 6.64 3.91 -9.99
N PHE A 55 5.43 4.44 -10.19
CA PHE A 55 5.16 5.87 -10.12
C PHE A 55 5.56 6.47 -8.77
N TRP A 56 5.13 5.87 -7.66
CA TRP A 56 5.49 6.36 -6.32
C TRP A 56 6.97 6.20 -6.01
N ASN A 57 7.60 5.12 -6.46
CA ASN A 57 9.03 4.93 -6.26
C ASN A 57 9.86 5.97 -7.02
N VAL A 58 9.45 6.33 -8.23
CA VAL A 58 10.07 7.44 -8.99
C VAL A 58 9.95 8.76 -8.24
N LEU A 59 8.78 9.06 -7.66
CA LEU A 59 8.60 10.25 -6.81
C LEU A 59 9.54 10.23 -5.60
N LEU A 60 9.70 9.09 -4.92
CA LEU A 60 10.64 8.94 -3.80
C LEU A 60 12.09 9.15 -4.22
N ILE A 61 12.50 8.64 -5.38
CA ILE A 61 13.84 8.89 -5.93
C ILE A 61 14.02 10.39 -6.19
N PHE A 62 13.05 11.06 -6.83
CA PHE A 62 13.12 12.51 -7.08
C PHE A 62 13.18 13.34 -5.81
N GLN A 63 12.40 12.98 -4.77
CA GLN A 63 12.45 13.63 -3.47
C GLN A 63 13.81 13.46 -2.79
N ASN A 64 14.42 12.27 -2.92
CA ASN A 64 15.76 12.04 -2.39
C ASN A 64 16.86 12.71 -3.22
N LEU A 65 16.63 13.04 -4.49
CA LEU A 65 17.59 13.74 -5.37
C LEU A 65 17.52 15.27 -5.25
N LYS A 66 16.33 15.84 -5.08
CA LYS A 66 16.16 17.27 -4.79
C LYS A 66 16.31 17.50 -3.27
N LYS A 67 16.74 18.69 -2.84
CA LYS A 67 16.63 19.05 -1.41
C LYS A 67 15.16 18.92 -0.98
N PRO A 68 14.85 18.52 0.26
CA PRO A 68 13.49 18.22 0.68
C PRO A 68 12.61 19.46 0.50
N PHE A 69 11.76 19.45 -0.52
CA PHE A 69 10.58 20.32 -0.55
C PHE A 69 9.49 19.55 0.18
N ILE A 70 9.58 19.55 1.51
CA ILE A 70 8.54 18.99 2.37
C ILE A 70 7.71 20.16 2.88
N ILE A 71 6.47 20.24 2.40
CA ILE A 71 5.40 20.97 3.05
C ILE A 71 5.22 20.34 4.44
N GLY A 72 5.65 21.03 5.50
CA GLY A 72 5.35 20.66 6.89
C GLY A 72 6.51 20.24 7.79
N SER A 73 7.78 20.28 7.37
CA SER A 73 8.89 19.94 8.26
C SER A 73 9.32 21.14 9.13
N SER A 74 9.05 21.03 10.44
CA SER A 74 9.65 21.84 11.51
C SER A 74 11.17 21.92 11.35
N GLU A 75 11.74 23.11 11.53
CA GLU A 75 13.17 23.42 11.32
C GLU A 75 14.17 22.65 12.22
N LYS A 76 13.70 21.69 13.04
CA LYS A 76 14.56 20.86 13.90
C LYS A 76 15.08 19.57 13.24
N ASP A 77 14.55 19.17 12.09
CA ASP A 77 14.99 17.94 11.38
C ASP A 77 16.14 18.17 10.39
N ARG A 78 17.02 19.13 10.66
CA ARG A 78 18.23 19.40 9.85
C ARG A 78 19.37 18.40 10.09
N GLU A 79 19.06 17.15 10.41
CA GLU A 79 20.04 16.07 10.44
C GLU A 79 19.51 14.88 9.63
N ASP A 80 20.19 14.61 8.52
CA ASP A 80 19.94 13.56 7.53
C ASP A 80 20.07 12.12 8.12
N ILE A 81 19.20 11.76 9.05
CA ILE A 81 19.17 10.44 9.68
C ILE A 81 17.97 9.66 9.12
N VAL A 82 18.25 8.68 8.27
CA VAL A 82 17.24 7.69 7.86
C VAL A 82 17.12 6.66 8.98
N GLU A 83 16.09 6.78 9.80
CA GLU A 83 15.79 5.84 10.87
C GLU A 83 15.00 4.65 10.31
N ILE A 84 15.56 3.43 10.41
CA ILE A 84 14.84 2.20 10.05
C ILE A 84 14.13 1.66 11.31
N TYR A 85 12.81 1.72 11.24
CA TYR A 85 11.85 1.33 12.27
C TYR A 85 11.52 -0.17 12.16
N TYR A 86 12.46 -1.04 12.56
CA TYR A 86 12.32 -2.50 12.42
C TYR A 86 11.10 -3.09 13.14
N LYS A 87 10.69 -2.52 14.28
CA LYS A 87 9.54 -3.04 15.04
C LYS A 87 8.25 -2.76 14.27
N GLU A 88 8.17 -1.60 13.65
CA GLU A 88 7.07 -1.10 12.86
C GLU A 88 6.98 -1.88 11.55
N ILE A 89 8.13 -2.18 10.92
CA ILE A 89 8.22 -3.08 9.76
C ILE A 89 7.73 -4.49 10.13
N LEU A 90 8.21 -5.05 11.25
CA LEU A 90 7.80 -6.38 11.70
C LEU A 90 6.30 -6.41 12.03
N LYS A 91 5.79 -5.37 12.69
CA LYS A 91 4.36 -5.23 12.97
C LYS A 91 3.55 -5.21 11.67
N LEU A 92 3.94 -4.41 10.68
CA LEU A 92 3.27 -4.33 9.39
C LEU A 92 3.26 -5.69 8.69
N PHE A 93 4.40 -6.40 8.72
CA PHE A 93 4.51 -7.73 8.15
C PHE A 93 3.56 -8.73 8.83
N ILE A 94 3.54 -8.78 10.17
CA ILE A 94 2.65 -9.66 10.94
C ILE A 94 1.18 -9.33 10.66
N VAL A 95 0.81 -8.05 10.69
CA VAL A 95 -0.56 -7.60 10.44
C VAL A 95 -1.00 -7.95 9.01
N SER A 96 -0.09 -7.89 8.04
CA SER A 96 -0.36 -8.30 6.65
C SER A 96 -0.56 -9.82 6.53
N LEU A 97 0.23 -10.63 7.23
CA LEU A 97 0.04 -12.08 7.26
C LEU A 97 -1.29 -12.47 7.88
N ILE A 98 -1.67 -11.83 8.99
CA ILE A 98 -2.99 -12.02 9.62
C ILE A 98 -4.10 -11.64 8.64
N TYR A 99 -3.97 -10.51 7.95
CA TYR A 99 -4.94 -10.10 6.93
C TYR A 99 -5.12 -11.18 5.86
N ILE A 100 -4.03 -11.65 5.24
CA ILE A 100 -4.07 -12.65 4.17
C ILE A 100 -4.70 -13.95 4.67
N TYR A 101 -4.31 -14.44 5.85
CA TYR A 101 -4.79 -15.73 6.36
C TYR A 101 -6.27 -15.69 6.74
N PHE A 102 -6.75 -14.57 7.30
CA PHE A 102 -8.12 -14.48 7.81
C PHE A 102 -9.12 -13.89 6.82
N ILE A 103 -8.68 -13.39 5.64
CA ILE A 103 -9.55 -12.70 4.67
C ILE A 103 -10.74 -13.55 4.22
N GLU A 104 -10.53 -14.84 3.99
CA GLU A 104 -11.59 -15.76 3.56
C GLU A 104 -12.61 -16.04 4.66
N LEU A 105 -12.15 -16.07 5.92
CA LEU A 105 -12.97 -16.40 7.08
C LEU A 105 -13.80 -15.19 7.54
N ILE A 106 -13.16 -14.05 7.74
CA ILE A 106 -13.78 -12.86 8.35
C ILE A 106 -14.44 -11.97 7.29
N GLY A 107 -13.93 -11.99 6.06
CA GLY A 107 -14.43 -11.18 4.96
C GLY A 107 -13.60 -9.93 4.71
N PHE A 108 -13.58 -9.53 3.44
CA PHE A 108 -12.88 -8.33 2.96
C PHE A 108 -13.31 -7.07 3.71
N GLU A 109 -14.59 -6.95 4.07
CA GLU A 109 -15.18 -5.75 4.63
C GLU A 109 -14.59 -5.37 5.99
N ILE A 110 -14.61 -6.33 6.91
CA ILE A 110 -14.15 -6.13 8.28
C ILE A 110 -12.63 -6.06 8.30
N LEU A 111 -11.95 -7.00 7.63
CA LEU A 111 -10.51 -7.08 7.70
C LEU A 111 -9.82 -5.90 7.03
N THR A 112 -10.32 -5.38 5.91
CA THR A 112 -9.71 -4.23 5.24
C THR A 112 -9.88 -2.97 6.07
N SER A 113 -11.06 -2.76 6.65
CA SER A 113 -11.32 -1.65 7.56
C SER A 113 -10.43 -1.71 8.80
N LEU A 114 -10.28 -2.90 9.40
CA LEU A 114 -9.44 -3.11 10.59
C LEU A 114 -7.95 -2.96 10.26
N PHE A 115 -7.50 -3.53 9.15
CA PHE A 115 -6.12 -3.44 8.67
C PHE A 115 -5.71 -1.98 8.49
N LEU A 116 -6.49 -1.21 7.74
CA LEU A 116 -6.24 0.21 7.52
C LEU A 116 -6.31 1.01 8.82
N PHE A 117 -7.27 0.71 9.70
CA PHE A 117 -7.38 1.37 11.00
C PHE A 117 -6.12 1.17 11.86
N ILE A 118 -5.61 -0.06 11.97
CA ILE A 118 -4.41 -0.39 12.76
C ILE A 118 -3.18 0.34 12.21
N LEU A 119 -3.09 0.50 10.88
CA LEU A 119 -1.97 1.20 10.25
C LEU A 119 -2.07 2.73 10.42
N LEU A 120 -3.27 3.29 10.39
CA LEU A 120 -3.48 4.73 10.45
C LEU A 120 -3.44 5.28 11.88
N ILE A 121 -3.97 4.56 12.87
CA ILE A 121 -4.11 5.09 14.24
C ILE A 121 -2.78 5.52 14.87
N GLU A 122 -1.68 4.85 14.52
CA GLU A 122 -0.34 5.15 15.02
C GLU A 122 0.42 6.17 14.17
N ARG A 123 -0.06 6.48 12.96
CA ARG A 123 0.64 7.33 11.98
C ARG A 123 0.10 8.75 11.88
N MET A 124 -1.04 9.03 12.50
CA MET A 124 -1.66 10.34 12.47
C MET A 124 -1.08 11.23 13.58
N ASP A 125 -0.58 12.42 13.22
CA ASP A 125 -0.05 13.43 14.15
C ASP A 125 -1.16 14.17 14.93
N TYR A 126 -2.15 13.42 15.40
CA TYR A 126 -3.29 13.93 16.16
C TYR A 126 -3.27 13.40 17.60
N THR A 127 -4.06 14.03 18.48
CA THR A 127 -4.35 13.46 19.79
C THR A 127 -5.02 12.09 19.64
N PHE A 128 -4.80 11.18 20.59
CA PHE A 128 -5.28 9.79 20.51
C PHE A 128 -6.78 9.69 20.15
N GLN A 129 -7.63 10.52 20.76
CA GLN A 129 -9.07 10.57 20.46
C GLN A 129 -9.36 10.97 19.02
N LYS A 130 -8.67 11.99 18.50
CA LYS A 130 -8.83 12.42 17.11
C LYS A 130 -8.28 11.36 16.15
N SER A 131 -7.13 10.77 16.46
CA SER A 131 -6.56 9.69 15.65
C SER A 131 -7.52 8.51 15.53
N LEU A 132 -8.17 8.10 16.63
CA LEU A 132 -9.16 7.04 16.64
C LEU A 132 -10.33 7.34 15.69
N ILE A 133 -10.91 8.55 15.78
CA ILE A 133 -12.04 8.96 14.94
C ILE A 133 -11.64 9.04 13.47
N PHE A 134 -10.56 9.75 13.15
CA PHE A 134 -10.12 9.93 11.77
C PHE A 134 -9.67 8.62 11.13
N SER A 135 -8.93 7.78 11.86
CA SER A 135 -8.47 6.50 11.34
C SER A 135 -9.64 5.56 11.04
N SER A 136 -10.67 5.55 11.90
CA SER A 136 -11.89 4.76 11.67
C SER A 136 -12.67 5.29 10.47
N LEU A 137 -12.84 6.61 10.36
CA LEU A 137 -13.58 7.22 9.25
C LEU A 137 -12.87 6.95 7.91
N ILE A 138 -11.56 7.16 7.85
CA ILE A 138 -10.75 6.95 6.65
C ILE A 138 -10.74 5.48 6.27
N SER A 139 -10.56 4.56 7.22
CA SER A 139 -10.49 3.13 6.92
C SER A 139 -11.80 2.59 6.35
N ILE A 140 -12.93 2.96 6.97
CA ILE A 140 -14.27 2.56 6.50
C ILE A 140 -14.55 3.18 5.12
N SER A 141 -14.26 4.47 4.96
CA SER A 141 -14.48 5.17 3.68
C SER A 141 -13.65 4.54 2.56
N THR A 142 -12.39 4.21 2.84
CA THR A 142 -11.48 3.56 1.87
C THR A 142 -11.96 2.17 1.50
N MET A 143 -12.44 1.39 2.47
CA MET A 143 -13.05 0.09 2.21
C MET A 143 -14.26 0.22 1.27
N PHE A 144 -15.13 1.20 1.47
CA PHE A 144 -16.27 1.44 0.57
C PHE A 144 -15.81 1.83 -0.84
N ILE A 145 -14.79 2.68 -0.95
CA ILE A 145 -14.20 3.05 -2.24
C ILE A 145 -13.65 1.80 -2.94
N PHE A 146 -12.95 0.92 -2.23
CA PHE A 146 -12.47 -0.34 -2.81
C PHE A 146 -13.60 -1.26 -3.22
N TRP A 147 -14.67 -1.36 -2.44
CA TRP A 147 -15.84 -2.13 -2.82
C TRP A 147 -16.48 -1.58 -4.10
N ILE A 148 -16.67 -0.27 -4.21
CA ILE A 148 -17.19 0.38 -5.42
C ILE A 148 -16.27 0.10 -6.62
N ILE A 149 -14.99 0.41 -6.51
CA ILE A 149 -14.06 0.32 -7.65
C ILE A 149 -13.83 -1.14 -8.06
N PHE A 150 -13.48 -2.02 -7.12
CA PHE A 150 -13.05 -3.37 -7.46
C PHE A 150 -14.21 -4.34 -7.68
N ILE A 151 -15.30 -4.23 -6.92
CA ILE A 151 -16.39 -5.19 -6.99
C ILE A 151 -17.51 -4.69 -7.90
N ILE A 152 -17.88 -3.41 -7.83
CA ILE A 152 -18.97 -2.87 -8.67
C ILE A 152 -18.46 -2.53 -10.07
N PHE A 153 -17.39 -1.75 -10.20
CA PHE A 153 -16.87 -1.33 -11.50
C PHE A 153 -16.05 -2.41 -12.20
N LEU A 154 -15.09 -3.02 -11.49
CA LEU A 154 -14.17 -4.00 -12.07
C LEU A 154 -14.66 -5.46 -11.99
N LYS A 155 -15.76 -5.73 -11.25
CA LYS A 155 -16.36 -7.06 -11.08
C LYS A 155 -15.38 -8.15 -10.62
N ILE A 156 -14.43 -7.78 -9.77
CA ILE A 156 -13.44 -8.71 -9.22
C ILE A 156 -14.08 -9.52 -8.09
N PRO A 157 -13.90 -10.86 -8.07
CA PRO A 157 -14.36 -11.68 -6.95
C PRO A 157 -13.55 -11.39 -5.68
N PHE A 158 -14.24 -11.01 -4.61
CA PHE A 158 -13.68 -10.83 -3.27
C PHE A 158 -14.46 -11.68 -2.27
N PRO A 159 -13.82 -12.16 -1.19
CA PRO A 159 -14.49 -12.88 -0.12
C PRO A 159 -15.33 -11.92 0.73
N LEU A 160 -16.51 -11.55 0.24
CA LEU A 160 -17.48 -10.71 0.96
C LEU A 160 -18.31 -11.55 1.94
N LYS A 161 -18.72 -10.94 3.05
CA LYS A 161 -19.62 -11.56 4.04
C LYS A 161 -20.91 -10.78 4.26
N PHE A 162 -20.90 -9.48 4.02
CA PHE A 162 -22.01 -8.58 4.33
C PHE A 162 -22.47 -7.78 3.12
N LEU A 163 -21.53 -7.25 2.34
CA LEU A 163 -21.86 -6.44 1.17
C LEU A 163 -22.23 -7.33 -0.02
N PRO A 164 -23.11 -6.86 -0.91
CA PRO A 164 -23.56 -7.66 -2.03
C PRO A 164 -22.41 -7.83 -3.04
N SER A 165 -22.23 -9.07 -3.51
CA SER A 165 -21.45 -9.37 -4.71
C SER A 165 -22.36 -9.25 -5.93
N ILE A 166 -21.93 -8.51 -6.95
CA ILE A 166 -22.67 -8.37 -8.24
C ILE A 166 -22.42 -9.58 -9.17
N ILE A 167 -21.64 -10.56 -8.71
CA ILE A 167 -21.30 -11.74 -9.50
C ILE A 167 -22.49 -12.71 -9.47
N TYR A 168 -23.33 -12.62 -10.51
CA TYR A 168 -24.23 -13.67 -10.98
C TYR A 168 -23.54 -14.49 -12.06
#